data_AF-A0A397RUF7-F1
#
_entry.id   AF-A0A397RUF7-F1
#
_cell.length_a   1.000
_cell.length_b   1.000
_cell.length_c   1.000
_cell.angle_alpha   90.00
_cell.angle_beta   90.00
_cell.angle_gamma   90.00
#
_symmetry.space_group_name_H-M   'P 1'
#
loop_
_entity.id
_entity.type
_entity.pdbx_description
1 polymer ?
#
loop_
_entity_poly.entity_id
_entity_poly.type
_entity_poly.pdbx_seq_one_letter_code
_entity_poly.pdbx_strand_id
1 'polypeptide(L)' 'MRIIKCCICEKEKLSKNEIALSKKLISLKTDRFYCINCLADYLEVTVEELQDKIEEFKAEGCTLFN' A
#
# COMPACT_ATOMS: atom_id res chain seq x y z
N MET A 1 17.96 3.31 -9.24
CA MET A 1 16.62 3.62 -8.71
C MET A 1 15.71 2.46 -9.07
N ARG A 2 15.19 1.68 -8.10
CA ARG A 2 14.26 0.59 -8.41
C ARG A 2 12.87 1.20 -8.57
N ILE A 3 12.27 1.04 -9.75
CA ILE A 3 10.89 1.45 -10.02
C ILE A 3 10.00 0.34 -9.46
N ILE A 4 9.17 0.69 -8.47
CA ILE A 4 8.19 -0.25 -7.92
C ILE A 4 6.87 -0.01 -8.65
N LYS A 5 6.31 -1.08 -9.22
CA LYS A 5 5.07 -1.06 -10.00
C LYS A 5 3.98 -1.93 -9.39
N CYS A 6 2.73 -1.54 -9.65
CA CYS A 6 1.57 -2.34 -9.26
C CYS A 6 1.58 -3.67 -10.00
N CYS A 7 1.35 -4.78 -9.30
CA CYS A 7 1.31 -6.10 -9.91
C CYS A 7 0.04 -6.34 -10.76
N ILE A 8 -0.97 -5.47 -10.63
CA ILE A 8 -2.27 -5.59 -11.31
C ILE A 8 -2.37 -4.64 -12.51
N CYS A 9 -2.33 -3.33 -12.25
CA CYS A 9 -2.50 -2.31 -13.30
C CYS A 9 -1.19 -1.79 -13.88
N GLU A 10 -0.05 -2.36 -13.47
CA GLU A 10 1.29 -1.97 -13.89
C GLU A 10 1.67 -0.51 -13.62
N LYS A 11 0.88 0.21 -12.82
CA LYS A 11 1.15 1.58 -12.40
C LYS A 11 2.55 1.67 -11.81
N GLU A 12 3.41 2.42 -12.49
CA GLU A 12 4.79 2.67 -12.06
C GLU A 12 4.84 3.77 -10.99
N LYS A 13 5.96 3.83 -10.27
CA LYS A 13 6.22 4.85 -9.23
C LYS A 13 5.18 4.85 -8.11
N LEU A 14 4.92 3.66 -7.56
CA LEU A 14 4.13 3.53 -6.33
C LEU A 14 4.72 4.38 -5.20
N SER A 15 3.84 5.04 -4.45
CA SER A 15 4.24 5.86 -3.30
C SER A 15 4.71 4.97 -2.14
N LYS A 16 5.53 5.53 -1.24
CA LYS A 16 5.96 4.84 -0.01
C LYS A 16 4.77 4.30 0.77
N ASN A 17 3.66 5.04 0.84
CA ASN A 17 2.43 4.60 1.49
C ASN A 17 1.81 3.37 0.82
N GLU A 18 1.73 3.34 -0.52
CA GLU A 18 1.16 2.20 -1.25
C GLU A 18 2.00 0.93 -1.03
N ILE A 19 3.33 1.08 -1.00
CA ILE A 19 4.28 0.01 -0.75
C ILE A 19 4.18 -0.48 0.70
N ALA A 20 4.19 0.44 1.67
CA ALA A 20 4.10 0.14 3.09
C ALA A 20 2.75 -0.52 3.44
N LEU A 21 1.67 -0.04 2.85
CA LEU A 21 0.32 -0.58 3.02
C LEU A 21 0.22 -1.99 2.44
N SER A 22 0.74 -2.22 1.22
CA SER A 22 0.82 -3.56 0.64
C SER A 22 1.60 -4.52 1.55
N LYS A 23 2.73 -4.08 2.13
CA LYS A 23 3.50 -4.89 3.09
C LYS A 23 2.74 -5.15 4.40
N LYS A 24 2.03 -4.15 4.90
CA LYS A 24 1.32 -4.23 6.18
C LYS A 24 0.07 -5.11 6.08
N LEU A 25 -0.69 -5.00 5.00
CA LEU A 25 -1.97 -5.70 4.80
C LEU A 25 -1.82 -7.08 4.16
N ILE A 26 -0.90 -7.25 3.20
CA ILE A 26 -0.72 -8.53 2.49
C ILE A 26 0.34 -9.37 3.17
N SER A 27 1.59 -8.89 3.20
CA SER A 27 2.70 -9.57 3.89
C SER A 27 3.93 -8.69 3.94
N LEU A 28 4.61 -8.64 5.10
CA LEU A 28 5.82 -7.83 5.27
C LEU A 28 6.98 -8.25 4.33
N LYS A 29 6.95 -9.50 3.84
CA LYS A 29 7.94 -10.08 2.94
C LYS A 29 7.46 -10.15 1.48
N THR A 30 6.37 -9.48 1.12
CA THR A 30 5.90 -9.48 -0.27
C THR A 30 6.83 -8.66 -1.17
N ASP A 31 7.16 -9.20 -2.34
CA ASP A 31 7.76 -8.48 -3.46
C ASP A 31 6.69 -7.96 -4.45
N ARG A 32 5.42 -8.31 -4.23
CA ARG A 32 4.28 -7.83 -5.03
C ARG A 32 3.60 -6.68 -4.32
N PHE A 33 3.60 -5.51 -4.98
CA PHE A 33 2.99 -4.29 -4.46
C PHE A 33 1.74 -3.94 -5.27
N TYR A 34 0.80 -3.30 -4.61
CA TYR A 34 -0.46 -2.86 -5.19
C TYR A 34 -0.55 -1.35 -5.06
N CYS A 35 -1.10 -0.70 -6.10
CA CYS A 35 -1.53 0.69 -5.94
C CYS A 35 -2.76 0.74 -5.05
N ILE A 36 -3.03 1.90 -4.46
CA ILE A 36 -4.13 2.02 -3.49
C ILE A 36 -5.50 1.62 -4.10
N ASN A 37 -5.73 1.90 -5.39
CA ASN A 37 -6.97 1.51 -6.08
C ASN A 37 -7.07 -0.01 -6.25
N CYS A 38 -6.01 -0.67 -6.75
CA CYS A 38 -6.04 -2.12 -6.94
C CYS A 38 -6.05 -2.87 -5.61
N LEU A 39 -5.46 -2.30 -4.56
CA LEU A 39 -5.52 -2.87 -3.22
C LEU A 39 -6.92 -2.74 -2.63
N ALA A 40 -7.60 -1.62 -2.86
CA ALA A 40 -8.98 -1.41 -2.44
C ALA A 40 -9.92 -2.43 -3.11
N ASP A 41 -9.78 -2.60 -4.42
CA ASP A 41 -10.52 -3.61 -5.19
C ASP A 41 -10.22 -5.04 -4.72
N TYR A 42 -8.95 -5.38 -4.49
CA TYR A 42 -8.53 -6.70 -4.02
C TYR A 42 -9.05 -7.04 -2.61
N LEU A 43 -9.19 -6.03 -1.75
CA LEU A 43 -9.68 -6.19 -0.37
C LEU A 43 -11.18 -5.91 -0.25
N GLU A 44 -11.87 -5.58 -1.35
CA GLU A 44 -13.28 -5.20 -1.40
C GLU A 44 -13.62 -4.04 -0.43
N VAL A 45 -12.70 -3.08 -0.31
CA VAL A 45 -12.84 -1.87 0.52
C VAL A 45 -12.74 -0.62 -0.34
N THR A 46 -13.04 0.55 0.23
CA THR A 46 -12.84 1.82 -0.49
C THR A 46 -11.40 2.33 -0.37
N VAL A 47 -10.99 3.18 -1.31
CA VAL A 47 -9.69 3.88 -1.24
C VAL A 47 -9.59 4.74 0.01
N GLU A 48 -10.71 5.34 0.44
CA GLU A 48 -10.79 6.17 1.64
C GLU A 48 -10.50 5.36 2.91
N GLU A 49 -11.06 4.16 3.04
CA GLU A 49 -10.77 3.27 4.18
C GLU A 49 -9.28 2.87 4.24
N LEU A 50 -8.65 2.66 3.09
CA LEU A 50 -7.21 2.42 3.04
C LEU A 50 -6.40 3.65 3.44
N GLN A 51 -6.86 4.86 3.09
CA GLN A 51 -6.23 6.11 3.49
C GLN A 51 -6.35 6.35 4.99
N ASP A 52 -7.54 6.10 5.56
CA ASP A 52 -7.77 6.21 6.99
C ASP A 52 -6.83 5.27 7.76
N LYS A 53 -6.74 4.00 7.34
CA LYS A 53 -5.77 3.04 7.90
C LYS A 53 -4.33 3.50 7.81
N ILE A 54 -3.92 4.17 6.73
CA ILE A 54 -2.56 4.70 6.61
C ILE A 54 -2.31 5.75 7.70
N GLU A 55 -3.26 6.65 7.93
CA GLU A 55 -3.15 7.69 8.95
C GLU A 55 -3.20 7.09 10.36
N GLU A 56 -4.06 6.09 10.60
CA GLU A 56 -4.07 5.32 11.85
C GLU A 56 -2.70 4.68 12.12
N PHE A 57 -2.12 3.97 11.13
CA PHE A 57 -0.80 3.36 11.30
C PHE A 57 0.30 4.39 11.56
N LYS A 58 0.23 5.59 10.95
CA LYS A 58 1.16 6.67 11.26
C LYS A 58 0.99 7.19 12.68
N ALA A 59 -0.26 7.36 13.13
CA ALA A 59 -0.57 7.80 14.48
C ALA A 59 -0.11 6.78 15.54
N GLU A 60 -0.20 5.48 15.24
CA GLU A 60 0.34 4.40 16.05
C GLU A 60 1.89 4.33 16.05
N GLY A 61 2.57 5.15 15.24
CA GLY A 61 4.03 5.17 15.15
C GLY A 61 4.62 4.05 14.29
N CYS A 62 3.86 3.52 13.33
CA CYS A 62 4.35 2.49 12.43
C CYS A 62 5.51 3.01 11.56
N THR A 63 6.72 2.48 11.81
CA THR A 63 7.96 2.90 11.14
C THR A 63 7.97 2.67 9.64
N LEU A 64 7.04 1.87 9.10
CA LEU A 64 6.87 1.65 7.67
C LEU A 64 6.33 2.90 6.94
N PHE A 65 5.57 3.74 7.64
CA PHE A 65 4.91 4.93 7.09
C PHE A 65 5.59 6.26 7.47
N ASN A 66 6.67 6.21 8.25
CA ASN A 66 7.50 7.35 8.66
C ASN A 66 8.63 7.59 7.66
#